data_AF-A0AA48L2H4-F1
#
_entry.id   AF-A0AA48L2H4-F1
#
_cell.length_a   1.000
_cell.length_b   1.000
_cell.length_c   1.000
_cell.angle_alpha   90.00
_cell.angle_beta   90.00
_cell.angle_gamma   90.00
#
_symmetry.space_group_name_H-M   'P 1'
#
loop_
_entity.id
_entity.type
_entity.pdbx_description
1 polymer ?
#
loop_
_entity_poly.entity_id
_entity_poly.type
_entity_poly.pdbx_seq_one_letter_code
_entity_poly.pdbx_strand_id
1 'polypeptide(L)'
;MLVDLPIPPCPRCNSHAWSTQSDGIHCDNGHPLRPSLLMSREAPKAADFTWDGVKGYAHVLHEPSLLTLRQHVNAVMVHLALEHSSLISMEEKHAVLEDKHVELATRHEGLIALYTDLSAKHQALAGKVGEMEGRVGMLEAVQGGLFDVSVNVTPKPK
;
A
#
# COMPACT_ATOMS: atom_id res chain seq x y z
N MET A 1 -4.09 1.95 -25.17
CA MET A 1 -4.51 2.80 -26.31
C MET A 1 -5.75 3.55 -25.84
N LEU A 2 -5.60 4.82 -25.42
CA LEU A 2 -6.75 5.66 -25.08
C LEU A 2 -7.45 6.02 -26.39
N VAL A 3 -8.72 5.61 -26.48
CA VAL A 3 -9.64 5.91 -27.58
C VAL A 3 -9.70 7.42 -27.77
N ASP A 4 -9.71 7.86 -29.04
CA ASP A 4 -9.81 9.24 -29.53
C ASP A 4 -10.94 10.04 -28.86
N LEU A 5 -10.71 10.52 -27.64
CA LEU A 5 -11.49 11.57 -27.03
C LEU A 5 -11.04 12.89 -27.68
N PRO A 6 -11.97 13.74 -28.16
CA PRO A 6 -11.63 14.98 -28.83
C PRO A 6 -11.17 16.02 -27.80
N ILE A 7 -9.95 15.84 -27.28
CA ILE A 7 -9.26 16.80 -26.42
C ILE A 7 -8.86 17.98 -27.32
N PRO A 8 -9.23 19.23 -26.96
CA PRO A 8 -8.83 20.40 -27.74
C PRO A 8 -7.29 20.51 -27.82
N PRO A 9 -6.75 21.15 -28.87
CA PRO A 9 -5.31 21.34 -28.99
C PRO A 9 -4.75 22.12 -27.80
N CYS A 10 -3.50 21.85 -27.46
CA CYS A 10 -2.82 22.51 -26.36
C CYS A 10 -2.84 24.05 -26.56
N PRO A 11 -3.35 24.85 -25.61
CA PRO A 11 -3.46 26.30 -25.77
C PRO A 11 -2.10 27.03 -25.83
N ARG A 12 -1.00 26.35 -25.47
CA ARG A 12 0.36 26.91 -25.49
C ARG A 12 1.15 26.61 -26.75
N CYS A 13 0.93 25.45 -27.37
CA CYS A 13 1.74 24.98 -28.50
C CYS A 13 0.93 24.38 -29.65
N ASN A 14 -0.40 24.43 -29.56
CA ASN A 14 -1.36 23.93 -30.54
C ASN A 14 -1.20 22.43 -30.91
N SER A 15 -0.49 21.66 -30.09
CA SER A 15 -0.35 20.21 -30.29
C SER A 15 -1.69 19.51 -30.03
N HIS A 16 -2.06 18.61 -30.93
CA HIS A 16 -3.23 17.74 -30.81
C HIS A 16 -2.92 16.41 -30.11
N ALA A 17 -1.64 16.12 -29.89
CA ALA A 17 -1.18 14.89 -29.31
C ALA A 17 -0.95 15.05 -27.80
N TRP A 18 -1.58 14.14 -27.06
CA TRP A 18 -1.60 14.10 -25.60
C TRP A 18 -1.08 12.74 -25.14
N SER A 19 -0.20 12.77 -24.13
CA SER A 19 0.39 11.60 -23.50
C SER A 19 0.07 11.59 -22.01
N THR A 20 -0.11 10.39 -21.45
CA THR A 20 -0.39 10.20 -20.02
C THR A 20 0.93 9.90 -19.31
N GLN A 21 1.29 10.73 -18.34
CA GLN A 21 2.46 10.54 -17.47
C GLN A 21 2.00 10.35 -16.02
N SER A 22 2.91 9.92 -15.14
CA SER A 22 2.63 9.60 -13.73
C SER A 22 2.08 10.76 -12.91
N ASP A 23 2.26 11.99 -13.40
CA ASP A 23 1.86 13.25 -12.78
C ASP A 23 0.66 13.94 -13.49
N GLY A 24 0.17 13.37 -14.59
CA GLY A 24 -1.01 13.85 -15.31
C GLY A 24 -0.95 13.74 -16.83
N ILE A 25 -1.91 14.36 -17.52
CA ILE A 25 -1.97 14.42 -18.98
C ILE A 25 -1.14 15.60 -19.47
N HIS A 26 -0.19 15.32 -20.37
CA HIS A 26 0.74 16.27 -20.95
C HIS A 26 0.58 16.30 -22.47
N CYS A 27 0.76 17.47 -23.10
CA CYS A 27 0.91 17.47 -24.56
C CYS A 27 2.29 16.93 -24.95
N ASP A 28 2.50 16.62 -26.23
CA ASP A 28 3.81 16.15 -26.76
C ASP A 28 4.99 17.09 -26.45
N ASN A 29 4.71 18.37 -26.20
CA ASN A 29 5.71 19.37 -25.83
C ASN A 29 5.87 19.52 -24.30
N GLY A 30 5.34 18.58 -23.51
CA GLY A 30 5.51 18.54 -22.04
C GLY A 30 4.68 19.54 -21.25
N HIS A 31 3.66 20.17 -21.84
CA HIS A 31 2.78 21.08 -21.09
C HIS A 31 1.68 20.31 -20.35
N PRO A 32 1.53 20.48 -19.02
CA PRO A 32 0.46 19.84 -18.28
C PRO A 32 -0.90 20.45 -18.64
N LEU A 33 -1.91 19.59 -18.85
CA LEU A 33 -3.29 20.01 -19.03
C LEU A 33 -3.83 20.54 -17.69
N ARG A 34 -3.87 21.86 -17.53
CA ARG A 34 -4.50 22.49 -16.35
C ARG A 34 -6.02 22.59 -16.55
N PRO A 35 -6.86 22.15 -15.59
CA PRO A 35 -8.32 22.28 -15.67
C PRO A 35 -8.81 23.73 -15.88
N SER A 36 -8.05 24.70 -15.37
CA SER A 36 -8.35 26.13 -15.52
C SER A 36 -8.16 26.71 -16.92
N LEU A 37 -7.53 25.96 -17.84
CA LEU A 37 -7.37 26.38 -19.25
C LEU A 37 -8.56 25.97 -20.13
N LEU A 38 -9.57 25.30 -19.56
CA LEU A 38 -10.80 24.91 -20.24
C LEU A 38 -11.93 25.97 -20.13
N MET A 39 -11.72 27.07 -19.41
CA MET A 39 -12.72 28.15 -19.27
C MET A 39 -12.31 29.40 -20.07
N SER A 40 -13.22 29.89 -20.91
CA SER A 40 -13.04 31.16 -21.64
C SER A 40 -13.25 32.36 -20.70
N ARG A 41 -12.44 33.42 -20.89
CA ARG A 41 -12.31 34.57 -19.97
C ARG A 41 -13.41 35.64 -20.12
N GLU A 42 -14.36 35.47 -21.04
CA GLU A 42 -15.40 36.47 -21.32
C GLU A 42 -16.80 35.86 -21.22
N ALA A 43 -17.55 36.24 -20.18
CA ALA A 43 -18.96 35.90 -20.01
C ALA A 43 -19.85 36.97 -20.69
N PRO A 44 -20.95 36.60 -21.38
CA PRO A 44 -21.83 37.57 -22.03
C PRO A 44 -22.69 38.33 -21.00
N LYS A 45 -23.05 39.57 -21.32
CA LYS A 45 -23.90 40.44 -20.48
C LYS A 45 -25.37 40.26 -20.83
N ALA A 46 -26.25 40.44 -19.85
CA ALA A 46 -27.70 40.22 -19.96
C ALA A 46 -28.46 41.10 -20.98
N ALA A 47 -27.79 41.99 -21.71
CA ALA A 47 -28.39 42.86 -22.72
C ALA A 47 -28.63 42.15 -24.07
N ASP A 48 -28.10 40.93 -24.25
CA ASP A 48 -28.13 40.22 -25.54
C ASP A 48 -29.37 39.33 -25.75
N PHE A 49 -30.41 39.45 -24.90
CA PHE A 49 -31.64 38.67 -25.02
C PHE A 49 -32.79 39.53 -25.56
N THR A 50 -33.31 39.20 -26.76
CA THR A 50 -34.59 39.72 -27.24
C THR A 50 -35.64 38.62 -27.30
N TRP A 51 -36.77 38.86 -26.64
CA TRP A 51 -37.92 37.98 -26.55
C TRP A 51 -38.92 38.36 -27.64
N ASP A 52 -39.33 37.44 -28.52
CA ASP A 52 -40.40 37.70 -29.49
C ASP A 52 -41.58 36.76 -29.26
N GLY A 53 -42.74 37.36 -29.03
CA GLY A 53 -43.81 36.82 -28.18
C GLY A 53 -44.92 36.05 -28.88
N VAL A 54 -44.67 35.32 -29.98
CA VAL A 54 -45.79 34.69 -30.73
C VAL A 54 -45.59 33.20 -31.06
N LYS A 55 -44.40 32.62 -30.88
CA LYS A 55 -44.23 31.16 -30.94
C LYS A 55 -43.28 30.76 -29.82
N GLY A 56 -43.82 30.10 -28.80
CA GLY A 56 -43.13 29.69 -27.57
C GLY A 56 -42.04 28.63 -27.76
N TYR A 57 -41.09 28.89 -28.65
CA TYR A 57 -39.78 28.28 -28.65
C TYR A 57 -38.78 29.41 -28.57
N ALA A 58 -38.01 29.46 -27.48
CA ALA A 58 -36.76 30.18 -27.51
C ALA A 58 -35.93 29.58 -28.64
N HIS A 59 -35.85 30.27 -29.78
CA HIS A 59 -34.84 29.97 -30.76
C HIS A 59 -33.51 30.30 -30.09
N VAL A 60 -32.89 29.31 -29.46
CA VAL A 60 -31.48 29.41 -29.07
C VAL A 60 -30.68 29.27 -30.37
N LEU A 61 -30.72 30.31 -31.20
CA LEU A 61 -29.70 30.54 -32.20
C LEU A 61 -28.49 31.11 -31.46
N HIS A 62 -27.82 30.24 -30.71
CA HIS A 62 -26.48 30.52 -30.25
C HIS A 62 -25.74 29.20 -30.08
N GLU A 63 -24.90 28.89 -31.09
CA GLU A 63 -23.77 27.97 -31.01
C GLU A 63 -23.03 27.98 -29.63
N PRO A 64 -22.93 29.10 -28.89
CA PRO A 64 -22.35 29.07 -27.55
C PRO A 64 -23.01 28.14 -26.53
N SER A 65 -24.31 27.84 -26.64
CA SER A 65 -24.99 26.94 -25.67
C SER A 65 -24.58 25.47 -25.84
N LEU A 66 -24.48 25.00 -27.08
CA LEU A 66 -23.95 23.66 -27.40
C LEU A 66 -22.44 23.58 -27.17
N LEU A 67 -21.71 24.67 -27.43
CA LEU A 67 -20.28 24.75 -27.11
C LEU A 67 -20.05 24.66 -25.59
N THR A 68 -20.84 25.39 -24.80
CA THR A 68 -20.77 25.37 -23.32
C THR A 68 -21.14 23.99 -22.78
N LEU A 69 -22.17 23.35 -23.33
CA LEU A 69 -22.54 21.99 -22.96
C LEU A 69 -21.44 20.99 -23.32
N ARG A 70 -20.85 21.10 -24.52
CA ARG A 70 -19.74 20.25 -24.95
C ARG A 70 -18.51 20.45 -24.05
N GLN A 71 -18.19 21.69 -23.69
CA GLN A 71 -17.10 22.00 -22.76
C GLN A 71 -17.36 21.40 -21.37
N HIS A 72 -18.59 21.50 -20.87
CA HIS A 72 -18.97 20.91 -19.60
C HIS A 72 -18.85 19.38 -19.63
N VAL A 73 -19.39 18.72 -20.67
CA VAL A 73 -19.28 17.27 -20.85
C VAL A 73 -17.81 16.83 -20.96
N ASN A 74 -16.99 17.55 -21.74
CA ASN A 74 -15.56 17.25 -21.84
C ASN A 74 -14.85 17.42 -20.50
N ALA A 75 -15.14 18.48 -19.73
CA ALA A 75 -14.57 18.69 -18.41
C ALA A 75 -14.96 17.56 -17.44
N VAL A 76 -16.23 17.15 -17.43
CA VAL A 76 -16.72 16.04 -16.62
C VAL A 76 -16.05 14.73 -17.01
N MET A 77 -15.90 14.45 -18.31
CA MET A 77 -15.21 13.24 -18.76
C MET A 77 -13.72 13.23 -18.39
N VAL A 78 -13.03 14.37 -18.48
CA VAL A 78 -11.63 14.49 -18.05
C VAL A 78 -11.52 14.28 -16.54
N HIS A 79 -12.41 14.87 -15.74
CA HIS A 79 -12.44 14.65 -14.30
C HIS A 79 -12.67 13.17 -13.97
N LEU A 80 -13.65 12.52 -14.60
CA LEU A 80 -13.93 11.11 -14.39
C LEU A 80 -12.75 10.22 -14.79
N ALA A 81 -12.07 10.53 -15.89
CA ALA A 81 -10.89 9.78 -16.34
C ALA A 81 -9.72 9.93 -15.34
N LEU A 82 -9.51 11.14 -14.80
CA LEU A 82 -8.49 11.37 -13.79
C LEU A 82 -8.80 10.63 -12.48
N GLU A 83 -10.05 10.68 -12.01
CA GLU A 83 -10.46 9.93 -10.82
C GLU A 83 -10.34 8.42 -11.02
N HIS A 84 -10.75 7.90 -12.17
CA HIS A 84 -10.59 6.48 -12.49
C HIS A 84 -9.10 6.08 -12.52
N SER A 85 -8.22 6.90 -13.10
CA SER A 85 -6.78 6.64 -13.07
C SER A 85 -6.20 6.65 -11.65
N SER A 86 -6.71 7.54 -10.79
CA SER A 86 -6.32 7.59 -9.38
C SER A 86 -6.79 6.36 -8.62
N LEU A 87 -8.01 5.89 -8.88
CA LEU A 87 -8.56 4.67 -8.28
C LEU A 87 -7.72 3.45 -8.66
N ILE A 88 -7.41 3.27 -9.95
CA ILE A 88 -6.55 2.17 -10.42
C ILE A 88 -5.18 2.23 -9.74
N SER A 89 -4.55 3.41 -9.66
CA SER A 89 -3.25 3.53 -8.98
C SER A 89 -3.32 3.19 -7.49
N MET A 90 -4.44 3.52 -6.82
CA MET A 90 -4.63 3.17 -5.42
C MET A 90 -4.90 1.67 -5.23
N GLU A 91 -5.64 1.03 -6.14
CA GLU A 91 -5.83 -0.42 -6.16
C GLU A 91 -4.51 -1.16 -6.34
N GLU A 92 -3.66 -0.72 -7.28
CA GLU A 92 -2.32 -1.28 -7.47
C GLU A 92 -1.46 -1.15 -6.21
N LYS A 93 -1.47 0.02 -5.55
CA LYS A 93 -0.74 0.23 -4.29
C LYS A 93 -1.29 -0.65 -3.17
N HIS A 94 -2.61 -0.86 -3.12
CA HIS A 94 -3.23 -1.73 -2.13
C HIS A 94 -2.82 -3.19 -2.34
N ALA A 95 -2.84 -3.69 -3.58
CA ALA A 95 -2.39 -5.04 -3.91
C ALA A 95 -0.91 -5.27 -3.49
N VAL A 96 -0.04 -4.31 -3.79
CA VAL A 96 1.38 -4.38 -3.37
C VAL A 96 1.54 -4.40 -1.84
N LEU A 97 0.70 -3.66 -1.11
CA LEU A 97 0.71 -3.68 0.36
C LEU A 97 0.19 -4.99 0.92
N GLU A 98 -0.82 -5.57 0.30
CA GLU A 98 -1.40 -6.87 0.68
C GLU A 98 -0.37 -7.99 0.49
N ASP A 99 0.33 -8.02 -0.65
CA ASP A 99 1.42 -8.97 -0.89
C ASP A 99 2.54 -8.86 0.17
N LYS A 100 2.95 -7.63 0.49
CA LYS A 100 3.95 -7.39 1.54
C LYS A 100 3.46 -7.82 2.92
N HIS A 101 2.18 -7.64 3.21
CA HIS A 101 1.59 -8.07 4.47
C HIS A 101 1.62 -9.60 4.59
N VAL A 102 1.27 -10.31 3.52
CA VAL A 102 1.33 -11.78 3.47
C VAL A 102 2.79 -12.26 3.63
N GLU A 103 3.74 -11.63 2.93
CA GLU A 103 5.16 -11.94 3.09
C GLU A 103 5.64 -11.73 4.53
N LEU A 104 5.23 -10.63 5.17
CA LEU A 104 5.60 -10.35 6.55
C LEU A 104 4.97 -11.37 7.52
N ALA A 105 3.71 -11.75 7.31
CA ALA A 105 3.01 -12.74 8.11
C ALA A 105 3.71 -14.12 8.04
N THR A 106 4.08 -14.58 6.85
CA THR A 106 4.80 -15.85 6.67
C THR A 106 6.18 -15.83 7.33
N ARG A 107 6.92 -14.70 7.25
CA ARG A 107 8.19 -14.54 7.99
C ARG A 107 7.98 -14.57 9.50
N HIS A 108 6.91 -13.96 9.99
CA HIS A 108 6.59 -13.94 11.41
C HIS A 108 6.27 -15.35 11.93
N GLU A 109 5.48 -16.13 11.19
CA GLU A 109 5.22 -17.54 11.50
C GLU A 109 6.51 -18.37 11.50
N GLY A 110 7.40 -18.15 10.52
CA GLY A 110 8.71 -18.80 10.48
C GLY A 110 9.58 -18.47 11.70
N LEU A 111 9.58 -17.22 12.15
CA LEU A 111 10.27 -16.79 13.37
C LEU A 111 9.70 -17.44 14.63
N ILE A 112 8.37 -17.56 14.73
CA ILE A 112 7.71 -18.27 15.83
C ILE A 112 8.16 -19.73 15.85
N ALA A 113 8.19 -20.41 14.70
CA ALA A 113 8.64 -21.80 14.61
C ALA A 113 10.12 -21.99 15.02
N LEU A 114 11.00 -21.05 14.62
CA LEU A 114 12.39 -21.06 15.06
C LEU A 114 12.52 -20.84 16.57
N TYR A 115 11.73 -19.93 17.13
CA TYR A 115 11.73 -19.66 18.56
C TYR A 115 11.25 -20.89 19.36
N THR A 116 10.20 -21.57 18.91
CA THR A 116 9.69 -22.76 19.59
C THR A 116 10.68 -23.92 19.53
N ASP A 117 11.33 -24.17 18.39
CA ASP A 117 12.41 -25.16 18.28
C ASP A 117 13.59 -24.84 19.18
N LEU A 118 14.03 -23.57 19.21
CA LEU A 118 15.11 -23.13 20.08
C LEU A 118 14.76 -23.30 21.56
N SER A 119 13.51 -22.97 21.94
CA SER A 119 13.01 -23.15 23.31
C SER A 119 13.00 -24.62 23.71
N ALA A 120 12.55 -25.52 22.83
CA ALA A 120 12.56 -26.96 23.07
C ALA A 120 13.99 -27.51 23.25
N LYS A 121 14.94 -27.05 22.42
CA LYS A 121 16.37 -27.39 22.57
C LYS A 121 16.92 -26.90 23.91
N HIS A 122 16.54 -25.70 24.34
CA HIS A 122 16.97 -25.15 25.62
C HIS A 122 16.44 -25.97 26.80
N GLN A 123 15.18 -26.40 26.76
CA GLN A 123 14.60 -27.28 27.78
C GLN A 123 15.29 -28.65 27.81
N ALA A 124 15.59 -29.23 26.65
CA ALA A 124 16.30 -30.50 26.57
C ALA A 124 17.73 -30.40 27.15
N LEU A 125 18.43 -29.29 26.88
CA LEU A 125 19.75 -29.03 27.48
C LEU A 125 19.64 -28.84 29.00
N ALA A 126 18.67 -28.07 29.49
CA ALA A 126 18.44 -27.91 30.93
C ALA A 126 18.17 -29.25 31.63
N GLY A 127 17.39 -30.14 31.00
CA GLY A 127 17.16 -31.49 31.50
C GLY A 127 18.44 -32.32 31.61
N LYS A 128 19.30 -32.28 30.59
CA LYS A 128 20.62 -32.97 30.61
C LYS A 128 21.54 -32.42 31.71
N VAL A 129 21.53 -31.11 31.92
CA VAL A 129 22.31 -30.49 33.01
C VAL A 129 21.81 -30.99 34.36
N GLY A 130 20.51 -30.99 34.60
CA GLY A 130 19.94 -31.53 35.83
C GLY A 130 20.25 -33.02 36.05
N GLU A 131 20.25 -33.82 34.98
CA GLU A 131 20.67 -35.23 35.06
C GLU A 131 22.15 -35.37 35.46
N MET A 132 23.03 -34.56 34.86
CA MET A 132 24.45 -34.55 35.21
C MET A 132 24.67 -34.09 36.66
N GLU A 133 23.98 -33.05 37.11
CA GLU A 133 24.01 -32.59 38.50
C GLU A 133 23.56 -33.68 39.47
N GLY A 134 22.48 -34.40 39.15
CA GLY A 134 22.02 -35.55 39.94
C GLY A 134 23.06 -36.67 40.02
N ARG A 135 23.74 -36.97 38.91
CA ARG A 135 24.83 -37.96 38.87
C ARG A 135 26.03 -37.52 39.70
N VAL A 136 26.40 -36.25 39.64
CA VAL A 136 27.49 -35.68 40.45
C VAL A 136 27.13 -35.80 41.93
N GLY A 137 25.92 -35.41 42.33
CA GLY A 137 25.47 -35.54 43.73
C GLY A 137 25.48 -36.99 44.24
N MET A 138 25.13 -37.96 43.40
CA MET A 138 25.25 -39.39 43.75
C MET A 138 26.71 -39.82 43.96
N LEU A 139 27.62 -39.38 43.09
CA LEU A 139 29.05 -39.68 43.24
C LEU A 139 29.64 -39.04 44.50
N GLU A 140 29.26 -37.80 44.81
CA GLU A 140 29.67 -37.11 46.03
C GLU A 140 29.15 -37.83 47.30
N ALA A 141 27.90 -38.31 47.28
CA ALA A 141 27.34 -39.09 48.38
C ALA A 141 28.08 -40.42 48.60
N VAL A 142 28.39 -41.14 47.51
CA VAL A 142 29.20 -42.38 47.58
C VAL A 142 30.59 -42.10 48.11
N GLN A 143 31.23 -41.00 47.66
CA GLN A 143 32.54 -40.59 48.15
C GLN A 143 32.51 -40.30 49.65
N GLY A 144 31.53 -39.52 50.13
CA GLY A 144 31.36 -39.25 51.56
C GLY A 144 31.18 -40.52 52.41
N GLY A 145 30.33 -41.44 51.95
CA GLY A 145 30.09 -42.72 52.64
C GLY A 145 31.30 -43.68 52.65
N LEU A 146 32.18 -43.61 51.66
CA LEU A 146 33.40 -44.42 51.61
C LEU A 146 34.43 -43.99 52.67
N PHE A 147 34.49 -42.70 53.00
CA PHE A 147 35.41 -42.16 54.01
C PHE A 147 34.89 -42.27 55.45
N ASP A 148 33.59 -42.53 55.65
CA ASP A 148 32.98 -42.71 56.99
C ASP A 148 33.15 -44.12 57.59
N VAL A 149 33.83 -45.04 56.89
CA VAL A 149 34.13 -46.39 57.43
C VAL A 149 35.24 -46.29 58.48
N SER A 150 34.86 -45.97 59.71
CA SER A 150 35.74 -46.09 60.88
C SER A 150 35.95 -47.57 61.23
N VAL A 151 37.12 -48.11 60.91
CA VAL A 151 37.51 -49.46 61.33
C VAL A 151 37.81 -49.44 62.82
N ASN A 152 36.85 -49.87 63.64
CA ASN A 152 37.04 -49.99 65.07
C ASN A 152 37.81 -51.29 65.37
N VAL A 153 39.14 -51.20 65.41
CA VAL A 153 40.01 -52.35 65.74
C VAL A 153 39.96 -52.56 67.25
N THR A 154 39.19 -53.55 67.69
CA THR A 154 39.25 -54.01 69.08
C THR A 154 40.47 -54.92 69.27
N PRO A 155 41.43 -54.55 70.14
CA PRO A 155 42.60 -55.40 70.38
C PRO A 155 42.18 -56.66 71.13
N LYS A 156 42.61 -57.82 70.61
CA LYS A 156 42.33 -59.13 71.22
C LYS A 156 43.15 -59.27 72.51
N PRO A 157 42.53 -59.54 73.68
CA PRO A 157 43.27 -59.68 74.92
C PRO A 157 44.12 -60.95 74.90
N LYS A 158 45.35 -60.83 75.43
CA LYS A 158 46.33 -61.92 75.60
C LYS A 158 46.02 -62.76 76.84
#